data_AF-A0A9X2MM00-F1
#
_entry.id   AF-A0A9X2MM00-F1
#
_cell.length_a   1.000
_cell.length_b   1.000
_cell.length_c   1.000
_cell.angle_alpha   90.00
_cell.angle_beta   90.00
_cell.angle_gamma   90.00
#
_symmetry.space_group_name_H-M   'P 1'
#
loop_
_entity.id
_entity.type
_entity.pdbx_description
1 polymer ?
#
loop_
_entity_poly.entity_id
_entity_poly.type
_entity_poly.pdbx_seq_one_letter_code
_entity_poly.pdbx_strand_id
1 'polypeptide(L)'
;MQITLKYGLTPHYNTIENNEIYNTHRGGIMLGGNYNVVQNNSIHDGTGLLDRKPLFPDSTRYGINQEDAYGDHSIIRNNLFYNVNHGILIGCWSAEIHNNLFYNLTGIAVNIYIMQSVHITQNQMYRCQTGIGLMTANLSTAVVYIENNILAYVTTQSLNGVGYEVWFERNTLIDVNTFFMQDDEKQICRGNRFFWTGNFSGIPFVTANRIESCIFIGLVAQREAYLRVYEHIGSVFSNIHARLETRNQTTKSESVMIRDCKFTNSILSNRVYLMKQRHVDIRLSKLTDSILKIGNINTPDQSATTTVTESEIVLTTSSYLILNESNSGHGWIEVNNSSIQINNAAFGYFVNNVYLSANTVSIFLKNNEITYTGATPLVLPNFYEQTKKTSIRVFVNARNQYLNMVLPSGEAGRYVDYDPAIEGLAPPSTGYWFKGDTYGNAAPVAGGYAGWICTTQGFASATPWRASTAVRIGDQINAGGRVYEARTSGTTGSTQPPWPNTSRGTVSDNGVTWQESGVLAQFRPYAPIS
;
A
#
# COMPACT_ATOMS: atom_id res chain seq x y z
N MET A 1 29.78 -44.15 35.49
CA MET A 1 28.88 -43.51 34.50
C MET A 1 27.49 -44.08 34.76
N GLN A 2 26.65 -43.32 35.45
CA GLN A 2 25.33 -43.76 35.88
C GLN A 2 24.32 -42.92 35.10
N ILE A 3 23.75 -43.50 34.04
CA ILE A 3 22.69 -42.88 33.26
C ILE A 3 21.39 -43.16 34.03
N THR A 4 20.88 -42.12 34.68
CA THR A 4 19.59 -42.16 35.38
C THR A 4 18.52 -41.65 34.41
N LEU A 5 17.72 -42.57 33.85
CA LEU A 5 16.53 -42.24 33.06
C LEU A 5 15.35 -42.02 34.03
N LYS A 6 15.03 -40.75 34.32
CA LYS A 6 13.80 -40.37 35.02
C LYS A 6 12.74 -40.02 33.97
N TYR A 7 11.55 -40.61 34.13
CA TYR A 7 10.42 -40.69 33.18
C TYR A 7 10.61 -41.79 32.13
N GLY A 8 9.64 -42.71 32.04
CA GLY A 8 9.68 -43.85 31.12
C GLY A 8 9.95 -43.40 29.69
N LEU A 9 10.75 -44.20 28.97
CA LEU A 9 11.29 -43.95 27.63
C LEU A 9 10.43 -42.98 26.80
N THR A 10 10.86 -41.72 26.71
CA THR A 10 10.34 -40.77 25.72
C THR A 10 10.52 -41.40 24.34
N PRO A 11 9.48 -41.62 23.53
CA PRO A 11 9.62 -42.31 22.25
C PRO A 11 10.66 -41.58 21.40
N HIS A 12 11.69 -42.30 20.97
CA HIS A 12 12.78 -41.70 20.21
C HIS A 12 13.23 -42.61 19.07
N TYR A 13 13.59 -42.01 17.93
CA TYR A 13 14.04 -42.72 16.71
C TYR A 13 13.04 -43.74 16.15
N ASN A 14 11.74 -43.56 16.41
CA ASN A 14 10.72 -44.41 15.82
C ASN A 14 10.44 -43.98 14.38
N THR A 15 10.10 -44.93 13.53
CA THR A 15 9.63 -44.66 12.17
C THR A 15 8.25 -45.28 11.98
N ILE A 16 7.29 -44.48 11.51
CA ILE A 16 5.97 -44.93 11.07
C ILE A 16 5.90 -44.70 9.57
N GLU A 17 5.90 -45.79 8.79
CA GLU A 17 5.94 -45.68 7.34
C GLU A 17 5.13 -46.73 6.59
N ASN A 18 4.68 -46.35 5.39
CA ASN A 18 3.96 -47.21 4.44
C ASN A 18 2.65 -47.78 5.01
N ASN A 19 1.95 -46.99 5.84
CA ASN A 19 0.67 -47.36 6.44
C ASN A 19 -0.51 -46.62 5.80
N GLU A 20 -1.69 -47.24 5.89
CA GLU A 20 -2.98 -46.57 5.73
C GLU A 20 -3.62 -46.42 7.11
N ILE A 21 -3.91 -45.18 7.51
CA ILE A 21 -4.43 -44.80 8.82
C ILE A 21 -5.71 -44.02 8.57
N TYR A 22 -6.85 -44.63 8.85
CA TYR A 22 -8.15 -44.05 8.56
C TYR A 22 -9.05 -44.02 9.79
N ASN A 23 -10.15 -43.28 9.72
CA ASN A 23 -11.12 -43.19 10.81
C ASN A 23 -10.48 -42.67 12.12
N THR A 24 -9.64 -41.64 12.03
CA THR A 24 -8.97 -41.05 13.21
C THR A 24 -9.95 -40.25 14.07
N HIS A 25 -10.14 -40.63 15.34
CA HIS A 25 -11.07 -39.97 16.27
C HIS A 25 -10.53 -38.68 16.88
N ARG A 26 -9.32 -38.72 17.47
CA ARG A 26 -8.60 -37.55 18.02
C ARG A 26 -7.09 -37.82 18.00
N GLY A 27 -6.35 -37.15 17.10
CA GLY A 27 -4.89 -37.13 17.10
C GLY A 27 -4.21 -38.38 16.54
N GLY A 28 -4.68 -38.87 15.39
CA GLY A 28 -4.32 -40.16 14.76
C GLY A 28 -2.94 -40.72 15.15
N ILE A 29 -1.88 -40.04 14.73
CA ILE A 29 -0.51 -40.32 15.19
C ILE A 29 -0.10 -39.30 16.26
N MET A 30 0.28 -39.81 17.44
CA MET A 30 1.01 -39.03 18.43
C MET A 30 2.51 -39.36 18.28
N LEU A 31 3.30 -38.41 17.80
CA LEU A 31 4.74 -38.60 17.61
C LEU A 31 5.44 -38.88 18.94
N GLY A 32 5.32 -37.95 19.89
CA GLY A 32 5.90 -38.00 21.24
C GLY A 32 7.42 -38.13 21.26
N GLY A 33 8.16 -37.24 21.93
CA GLY A 33 9.61 -37.40 22.04
C GLY A 33 10.41 -37.01 20.79
N ASN A 34 11.60 -37.58 20.62
CA ASN A 34 12.67 -37.00 19.78
C ASN A 34 13.02 -37.84 18.54
N TYR A 35 13.38 -37.21 17.44
CA TYR A 35 13.93 -37.86 16.24
C TYR A 35 12.99 -38.90 15.61
N ASN A 36 11.68 -38.74 15.80
CA ASN A 36 10.70 -39.65 15.21
C ASN A 36 10.38 -39.24 13.78
N VAL A 37 10.12 -40.22 12.92
CA VAL A 37 9.84 -40.02 11.51
C VAL A 37 8.47 -40.59 11.14
N VAL A 38 7.63 -39.79 10.50
CA VAL A 38 6.37 -40.23 9.89
C VAL A 38 6.45 -39.99 8.40
N GLN A 39 6.50 -41.08 7.61
CA GLN A 39 6.70 -40.96 6.16
C GLN A 39 5.90 -41.93 5.31
N ASN A 40 5.56 -41.51 4.08
CA ASN A 40 4.91 -42.39 3.09
C ASN A 40 3.61 -43.04 3.58
N ASN A 41 2.84 -42.35 4.45
CA ASN A 41 1.56 -42.86 4.94
C ASN A 41 0.37 -42.17 4.25
N SER A 42 -0.77 -42.84 4.23
CA SER A 42 -2.08 -42.27 3.89
C SER A 42 -2.89 -42.08 5.18
N ILE A 43 -3.33 -40.86 5.49
CA ILE A 43 -4.05 -40.51 6.71
C ILE A 43 -5.38 -39.85 6.34
N HIS A 44 -6.52 -40.50 6.61
CA HIS A 44 -7.80 -40.01 6.08
C HIS A 44 -9.07 -40.31 6.88
N ASP A 45 -10.17 -39.70 6.42
CA ASP A 45 -11.55 -39.91 6.88
C ASP A 45 -11.75 -39.71 8.39
N GLY A 46 -11.04 -38.75 8.98
CA GLY A 46 -11.19 -38.33 10.38
C GLY A 46 -12.41 -37.43 10.66
N THR A 47 -13.32 -37.30 9.70
CA THR A 47 -14.47 -36.36 9.74
C THR A 47 -15.84 -37.05 9.89
N GLY A 48 -15.91 -38.37 9.75
CA GLY A 48 -17.16 -39.15 9.75
C GLY A 48 -17.56 -39.77 11.09
N LEU A 49 -18.68 -40.52 11.09
CA LEU A 49 -19.12 -41.38 12.20
C LEU A 49 -18.18 -42.59 12.32
N LEU A 50 -17.58 -42.74 13.49
CA LEU A 50 -16.49 -43.70 13.72
C LEU A 50 -17.04 -44.96 14.38
N ASP A 51 -17.23 -46.05 13.65
CA ASP A 51 -17.73 -47.32 14.20
C ASP A 51 -18.95 -47.16 15.13
N ARG A 52 -19.92 -46.32 14.70
CA ARG A 52 -21.12 -45.96 15.47
C ARG A 52 -20.86 -45.20 16.78
N LYS A 53 -19.62 -44.80 17.07
CA LYS A 53 -19.30 -43.85 18.13
C LYS A 53 -19.61 -42.43 17.67
N PRO A 54 -20.12 -41.57 18.55
CA PRO A 54 -20.33 -40.17 18.24
C PRO A 54 -19.04 -39.50 17.75
N LEU A 55 -19.20 -38.58 16.81
CA LEU A 55 -18.13 -37.68 16.40
C LEU A 55 -17.54 -37.01 17.64
N PHE A 56 -16.21 -36.98 17.78
CA PHE A 56 -15.61 -36.15 18.83
C PHE A 56 -16.00 -34.69 18.54
N PRO A 57 -16.73 -34.02 19.47
CA PRO A 57 -17.37 -32.74 19.16
C PRO A 57 -16.38 -31.58 19.06
N ASP A 58 -15.14 -31.79 19.49
CA ASP A 58 -14.07 -30.81 19.50
C ASP A 58 -13.38 -30.68 18.13
N SER A 59 -12.83 -29.51 17.86
CA SER A 59 -12.06 -29.22 16.65
C SER A 59 -10.65 -29.83 16.67
N THR A 60 -10.10 -30.26 17.82
CA THR A 60 -8.74 -30.83 18.02
C THR A 60 -8.51 -32.23 17.39
N ARG A 61 -9.16 -32.50 16.26
CA ARG A 61 -9.04 -33.74 15.48
C ARG A 61 -7.99 -33.58 14.40
N TYR A 62 -6.74 -33.91 14.74
CA TYR A 62 -5.61 -33.90 13.81
C TYR A 62 -5.26 -35.31 13.31
N GLY A 63 -4.74 -35.40 12.09
CA GLY A 63 -4.12 -36.62 11.57
C GLY A 63 -2.82 -36.97 12.31
N ILE A 64 -1.98 -35.97 12.57
CA ILE A 64 -0.84 -36.04 13.48
C ILE A 64 -1.03 -34.99 14.57
N ASN A 65 -0.96 -35.39 15.83
CA ASN A 65 -1.03 -34.48 16.97
C ASN A 65 0.22 -34.61 17.83
N GLN A 66 0.97 -33.53 18.01
CA GLN A 66 1.99 -33.41 19.05
C GLN A 66 1.81 -32.07 19.77
N GLU A 67 0.87 -31.99 20.71
CA GLU A 67 0.52 -30.76 21.45
C GLU A 67 1.28 -30.62 22.78
N ASP A 68 1.29 -31.69 23.60
CA ASP A 68 1.78 -31.67 24.99
C ASP A 68 3.03 -32.53 25.23
N ALA A 69 3.56 -33.19 24.20
CA ALA A 69 4.71 -34.07 24.33
C ALA A 69 6.01 -33.36 23.93
N TYR A 70 6.85 -33.08 24.93
CA TYR A 70 8.23 -32.63 24.74
C TYR A 70 8.94 -33.56 23.76
N GLY A 71 9.53 -32.96 22.73
CA GLY A 71 10.18 -33.64 21.63
C GLY A 71 11.15 -32.73 20.91
N ASP A 72 12.00 -33.27 20.05
CA ASP A 72 12.95 -32.52 19.24
C ASP A 72 13.24 -33.24 17.92
N HIS A 73 13.43 -32.48 16.86
CA HIS A 73 13.85 -32.92 15.53
C HIS A 73 13.01 -34.05 14.93
N SER A 74 11.69 -33.96 15.06
CA SER A 74 10.78 -34.90 14.39
C SER A 74 10.61 -34.53 12.90
N ILE A 75 10.47 -35.53 12.05
CA ILE A 75 10.35 -35.36 10.59
C ILE A 75 9.01 -35.94 10.11
N ILE A 76 8.22 -35.13 9.40
CA ILE A 76 6.96 -35.54 8.78
C ILE A 76 7.05 -35.29 7.28
N ARG A 77 7.12 -36.35 6.46
CA ARG A 77 7.36 -36.20 5.03
C ARG A 77 6.64 -37.18 4.12
N ASN A 78 6.36 -36.78 2.88
CA ASN A 78 5.81 -37.68 1.86
C ASN A 78 4.48 -38.35 2.27
N ASN A 79 3.70 -37.76 3.18
CA ASN A 79 2.42 -38.31 3.59
C ASN A 79 1.29 -37.68 2.77
N LEU A 80 0.19 -38.43 2.64
CA LEU A 80 -1.07 -37.98 2.08
C LEU A 80 -2.08 -37.81 3.21
N PHE A 81 -2.64 -36.62 3.35
CA PHE A 81 -3.73 -36.29 4.27
C PHE A 81 -4.98 -35.91 3.49
N TYR A 82 -6.12 -36.58 3.70
CA TYR A 82 -7.38 -36.18 3.08
C TYR A 82 -8.63 -36.47 3.88
N ASN A 83 -9.66 -35.64 3.73
CA ASN A 83 -10.93 -35.77 4.47
C ASN A 83 -10.76 -35.85 6.00
N VAL A 84 -9.67 -35.29 6.53
CA VAL A 84 -9.45 -35.07 7.97
C VAL A 84 -9.87 -33.66 8.35
N ASN A 85 -10.13 -33.41 9.64
CA ASN A 85 -10.42 -32.05 10.07
C ASN A 85 -9.16 -31.18 9.98
N HIS A 86 -8.09 -31.56 10.68
CA HIS A 86 -6.78 -30.93 10.57
C HIS A 86 -5.71 -31.95 10.16
N GLY A 87 -4.66 -31.51 9.47
CA GLY A 87 -3.55 -32.36 9.05
C GLY A 87 -2.59 -32.64 10.20
N ILE A 88 -1.72 -31.67 10.50
CA ILE A 88 -0.65 -31.77 11.50
C ILE A 88 -0.83 -30.68 12.56
N LEU A 89 -0.81 -31.06 13.84
CA LEU A 89 -0.45 -30.18 14.95
C LEU A 89 0.92 -30.59 15.45
N ILE A 90 1.86 -29.65 15.55
CA ILE A 90 3.19 -29.93 16.07
C ILE A 90 3.66 -28.88 17.07
N GLY A 91 4.12 -29.36 18.22
CA GLY A 91 4.64 -28.61 19.36
C GLY A 91 5.81 -29.40 19.94
N CYS A 92 7.01 -29.06 19.49
CA CYS A 92 8.27 -29.65 19.92
C CYS A 92 9.39 -28.61 19.75
N TRP A 93 10.61 -28.92 20.15
CA TRP A 93 11.73 -27.98 20.03
C TRP A 93 12.04 -27.64 18.57
N SER A 94 12.29 -28.66 17.75
CA SER A 94 12.46 -28.51 16.30
C SER A 94 11.70 -29.56 15.47
N ALA A 95 11.34 -29.23 14.23
CA ALA A 95 10.80 -30.22 13.28
C ALA A 95 11.00 -29.85 11.80
N GLU A 96 10.85 -30.85 10.95
CA GLU A 96 10.80 -30.71 9.50
C GLU A 96 9.49 -31.31 8.96
N ILE A 97 8.75 -30.53 8.18
CA ILE A 97 7.50 -30.93 7.54
C ILE A 97 7.62 -30.68 6.06
N HIS A 98 7.81 -31.73 5.25
CA HIS A 98 8.08 -31.51 3.84
C HIS A 98 7.51 -32.54 2.87
N ASN A 99 7.19 -32.07 1.66
CA ASN A 99 6.67 -32.91 0.58
C ASN A 99 5.40 -33.72 0.96
N ASN A 100 4.55 -33.19 1.84
CA ASN A 100 3.25 -33.79 2.15
C ASN A 100 2.15 -33.22 1.24
N LEU A 101 1.13 -34.01 0.95
CA LEU A 101 -0.07 -33.60 0.24
C LEU A 101 -1.25 -33.53 1.22
N PHE A 102 -1.86 -32.36 1.33
CA PHE A 102 -3.08 -32.11 2.11
C PHE A 102 -4.21 -31.80 1.14
N TYR A 103 -5.30 -32.56 1.23
CA TYR A 103 -6.42 -32.47 0.28
C TYR A 103 -7.76 -32.49 1.00
N ASN A 104 -8.60 -31.46 0.78
CA ASN A 104 -9.98 -31.42 1.28
C ASN A 104 -10.06 -31.48 2.82
N LEU A 105 -9.40 -30.53 3.49
CA LEU A 105 -9.40 -30.41 4.95
C LEU A 105 -10.36 -29.30 5.39
N THR A 106 -11.25 -29.60 6.34
CA THR A 106 -12.19 -28.61 6.89
C THR A 106 -11.53 -27.62 7.85
N GLY A 107 -10.32 -27.90 8.31
CA GLY A 107 -9.51 -27.09 9.22
C GLY A 107 -8.15 -26.71 8.63
N ILE A 108 -7.10 -26.87 9.44
CA ILE A 108 -5.74 -26.39 9.18
C ILE A 108 -4.88 -27.54 8.65
N ALA A 109 -4.15 -27.36 7.55
CA ALA A 109 -3.24 -28.38 7.04
C ALA A 109 -2.03 -28.58 7.97
N VAL A 110 -1.33 -27.50 8.33
CA VAL A 110 -0.24 -27.54 9.32
C VAL A 110 -0.46 -26.44 10.36
N ASN A 111 -0.63 -26.82 11.62
CA ASN A 111 -0.76 -25.90 12.73
C ASN A 111 0.47 -26.03 13.64
N ILE A 112 1.20 -24.93 13.80
CA ILE A 112 2.36 -24.86 14.69
C ILE A 112 1.88 -24.40 16.06
N TYR A 113 2.06 -25.26 17.05
CA TYR A 113 1.67 -24.99 18.43
C TYR A 113 2.69 -24.07 19.10
N ILE A 114 3.76 -24.62 19.68
CA ILE A 114 4.86 -23.87 20.28
C ILE A 114 6.16 -24.58 19.88
N MET A 115 7.03 -23.89 19.14
CA MET A 115 8.29 -24.46 18.65
C MET A 115 9.45 -23.45 18.67
N GLN A 116 10.68 -23.93 18.82
CA GLN A 116 11.88 -23.10 18.67
C GLN A 116 12.23 -22.91 17.20
N SER A 117 12.12 -23.96 16.39
CA SER A 117 12.40 -23.89 14.95
C SER A 117 11.58 -24.89 14.16
N VAL A 118 11.04 -24.51 13.00
CA VAL A 118 10.40 -25.47 12.10
C VAL A 118 10.62 -25.09 10.64
N HIS A 119 10.87 -26.11 9.82
CA HIS A 119 10.91 -25.99 8.36
C HIS A 119 9.68 -26.64 7.74
N ILE A 120 8.86 -25.86 7.05
CA ILE A 120 7.66 -26.32 6.34
C ILE A 120 7.90 -26.09 4.85
N THR A 121 8.31 -27.13 4.13
CA THR A 121 8.80 -26.96 2.75
C THR A 121 8.17 -27.91 1.75
N GLN A 122 7.97 -27.46 0.51
CA GLN A 122 7.54 -28.32 -0.60
C GLN A 122 6.21 -29.07 -0.38
N ASN A 123 5.37 -28.62 0.55
CA ASN A 123 4.07 -29.23 0.78
C ASN A 123 3.04 -28.70 -0.23
N GLN A 124 2.06 -29.53 -0.56
CA GLN A 124 0.91 -29.15 -1.39
C GLN A 124 -0.35 -29.15 -0.54
N MET A 125 -1.00 -28.00 -0.44
CA MET A 125 -2.21 -27.79 0.35
C MET A 125 -3.34 -27.40 -0.60
N TYR A 126 -4.30 -28.30 -0.80
CA TYR A 126 -5.37 -28.14 -1.78
C TYR A 126 -6.74 -28.25 -1.11
N ARG A 127 -7.57 -27.20 -1.27
CA ARG A 127 -8.90 -27.12 -0.65
C ARG A 127 -8.87 -27.36 0.86
N CYS A 128 -7.97 -26.64 1.54
CA CYS A 128 -7.94 -26.60 2.99
C CYS A 128 -8.61 -25.31 3.48
N GLN A 129 -9.33 -25.33 4.59
CA GLN A 129 -9.85 -24.09 5.18
C GLN A 129 -8.70 -23.14 5.55
N THR A 130 -7.63 -23.67 6.16
CA THR A 130 -6.39 -22.94 6.41
C THR A 130 -5.19 -23.75 5.95
N GLY A 131 -4.22 -23.09 5.32
CA GLY A 131 -2.96 -23.73 4.91
C GLY A 131 -2.08 -23.97 6.14
N ILE A 132 -1.32 -22.95 6.52
CA ILE A 132 -0.43 -22.99 7.68
C ILE A 132 -0.94 -22.02 8.74
N GLY A 133 -1.13 -22.52 9.96
CA GLY A 133 -1.47 -21.74 11.16
C GLY A 133 -0.31 -21.68 12.13
N LEU A 134 -0.19 -20.55 12.84
CA LEU A 134 0.76 -20.36 13.93
C LEU A 134 -0.01 -19.99 15.20
N MET A 135 0.22 -20.70 16.30
CA MET A 135 -0.19 -20.28 17.64
C MET A 135 0.89 -19.37 18.26
N THR A 136 0.69 -18.88 19.47
CA THR A 136 1.67 -17.97 20.10
C THR A 136 2.87 -18.73 20.64
N ALA A 137 4.08 -18.35 20.22
CA ALA A 137 5.32 -18.80 20.85
C ALA A 137 5.69 -17.94 22.06
N ASN A 138 6.07 -18.60 23.15
CA ASN A 138 6.66 -17.96 24.33
C ASN A 138 8.15 -18.34 24.49
N LEU A 139 8.81 -18.70 23.38
CA LEU A 139 10.22 -19.07 23.34
C LEU A 139 11.05 -17.92 22.76
N SER A 140 12.24 -17.70 23.30
CA SER A 140 13.16 -16.68 22.77
C SER A 140 13.69 -17.11 21.40
N THR A 141 13.66 -16.21 20.41
CA THR A 141 14.23 -16.45 19.06
C THR A 141 13.59 -17.62 18.30
N ALA A 142 12.29 -17.84 18.46
CA ALA A 142 11.58 -18.86 17.71
C ALA A 142 11.50 -18.49 16.22
N VAL A 143 11.78 -19.44 15.32
CA VAL A 143 11.82 -19.19 13.86
C VAL A 143 10.99 -20.19 13.08
N VAL A 144 10.23 -19.73 12.09
CA VAL A 144 9.44 -20.58 11.19
C VAL A 144 9.84 -20.28 9.75
N TYR A 145 10.34 -21.31 9.05
CA TYR A 145 10.62 -21.24 7.62
C TYR A 145 9.48 -21.90 6.85
N ILE A 146 8.79 -21.15 6.00
CA ILE A 146 7.70 -21.61 5.15
C ILE A 146 8.10 -21.36 3.72
N GLU A 147 8.59 -22.40 3.04
CA GLU A 147 9.25 -22.23 1.75
C GLU A 147 8.80 -23.20 0.67
N ASN A 148 8.66 -22.71 -0.57
CA ASN A 148 8.38 -23.53 -1.74
C ASN A 148 7.11 -24.41 -1.61
N ASN A 149 6.13 -24.00 -0.81
CA ASN A 149 4.85 -24.70 -0.70
C ASN A 149 3.87 -24.21 -1.78
N ILE A 150 2.89 -25.06 -2.11
CA ILE A 150 1.76 -24.71 -2.98
C ILE A 150 0.50 -24.70 -2.14
N LEU A 151 -0.17 -23.55 -2.06
CA LEU A 151 -1.43 -23.35 -1.36
C LEU A 151 -2.49 -23.00 -2.41
N ALA A 152 -3.33 -23.97 -2.76
CA ALA A 152 -4.32 -23.83 -3.81
C ALA A 152 -5.74 -23.99 -3.25
N TYR A 153 -6.60 -23.01 -3.54
CA TYR A 153 -7.98 -22.97 -3.07
C TYR A 153 -8.07 -23.06 -1.55
N VAL A 154 -7.10 -22.45 -0.86
CA VAL A 154 -7.11 -22.32 0.59
C VAL A 154 -7.91 -21.07 0.94
N THR A 155 -8.91 -21.19 1.83
CA THR A 155 -9.71 -20.02 2.22
C THR A 155 -8.83 -18.97 2.90
N THR A 156 -8.02 -19.40 3.86
CA THR A 156 -7.23 -18.49 4.69
C THR A 156 -5.78 -18.98 4.84
N GLN A 157 -4.81 -18.10 4.59
CA GLN A 157 -3.43 -18.27 5.00
C GLN A 157 -3.09 -17.19 6.04
N SER A 158 -3.23 -17.54 7.33
CA SER A 158 -3.16 -16.57 8.43
C SER A 158 -2.05 -16.94 9.41
N LEU A 159 -0.95 -16.20 9.33
CA LEU A 159 0.23 -16.35 10.19
C LEU A 159 0.08 -15.41 11.39
N ASN A 160 -0.92 -15.69 12.25
CA ASN A 160 -1.32 -14.81 13.37
C ASN A 160 -0.51 -15.03 14.65
N GLY A 161 0.23 -16.13 14.78
CA GLY A 161 1.03 -16.40 15.97
C GLY A 161 2.04 -15.29 16.22
N VAL A 162 2.16 -14.84 17.47
CA VAL A 162 3.19 -13.89 17.90
C VAL A 162 4.37 -14.65 18.50
N GLY A 163 5.52 -13.99 18.62
CA GLY A 163 6.75 -14.56 19.21
C GLY A 163 7.68 -15.28 18.23
N TYR A 164 7.27 -15.41 16.96
CA TYR A 164 8.08 -16.00 15.90
C TYR A 164 8.70 -14.95 14.97
N GLU A 165 9.91 -15.21 14.52
CA GLU A 165 10.42 -14.73 13.24
C GLU A 165 9.93 -15.67 12.13
N VAL A 166 9.31 -15.12 11.08
CA VAL A 166 8.62 -15.92 10.06
C VAL A 166 9.14 -15.58 8.69
N TRP A 167 9.69 -16.59 8.02
CA TRP A 167 10.18 -16.53 6.66
C TRP A 167 9.17 -17.21 5.73
N PHE A 168 8.25 -16.43 5.16
CA PHE A 168 7.29 -16.91 4.18
C PHE A 168 7.82 -16.60 2.77
N GLU A 169 8.55 -17.56 2.19
CA GLU A 169 9.32 -17.32 0.97
C GLU A 169 9.03 -18.30 -0.17
N ARG A 170 9.05 -17.81 -1.40
CA ARG A 170 8.99 -18.65 -2.63
C ARG A 170 7.78 -19.60 -2.69
N ASN A 171 6.71 -19.29 -1.98
CA ASN A 171 5.46 -20.07 -2.01
C ASN A 171 4.59 -19.66 -3.20
N THR A 172 3.77 -20.59 -3.66
CA THR A 172 2.75 -20.33 -4.69
C THR A 172 1.36 -20.41 -4.06
N LEU A 173 0.62 -19.31 -4.15
CA LEU A 173 -0.73 -19.15 -3.62
C LEU A 173 -1.69 -19.00 -4.80
N ILE A 174 -2.62 -19.93 -4.94
CA ILE A 174 -3.60 -19.96 -6.03
C ILE A 174 -4.98 -19.85 -5.40
N ASP A 175 -5.74 -18.81 -5.78
CA ASP A 175 -7.11 -18.59 -5.32
C ASP A 175 -7.23 -18.54 -3.79
N VAL A 176 -6.18 -18.05 -3.12
CA VAL A 176 -6.22 -17.77 -1.68
C VAL A 176 -7.01 -16.49 -1.44
N ASN A 177 -8.04 -16.58 -0.59
CA ASN A 177 -8.93 -15.46 -0.31
C ASN A 177 -8.29 -14.46 0.67
N THR A 178 -7.74 -14.95 1.77
CA THR A 178 -7.08 -14.08 2.77
C THR A 178 -5.65 -14.54 3.02
N PHE A 179 -4.69 -13.64 2.84
CA PHE A 179 -3.32 -13.77 3.31
C PHE A 179 -3.03 -12.73 4.39
N PHE A 180 -2.52 -13.16 5.54
CA PHE A 180 -2.21 -12.29 6.65
C PHE A 180 -0.90 -12.68 7.34
N MET A 181 -0.07 -11.67 7.60
CA MET A 181 1.06 -11.73 8.52
C MET A 181 0.92 -10.67 9.62
N GLN A 182 1.51 -10.92 10.78
CA GLN A 182 1.50 -9.99 11.90
C GLN A 182 2.15 -8.63 11.56
N ASP A 183 1.77 -7.61 12.32
CA ASP A 183 2.40 -6.28 12.26
C ASP A 183 3.71 -6.30 13.07
N ASP A 184 4.73 -6.95 12.52
CA ASP A 184 6.05 -7.12 13.13
C ASP A 184 7.11 -7.14 12.01
N GLU A 185 8.25 -6.48 12.22
CA GLU A 185 9.36 -6.43 11.25
C GLU A 185 10.02 -7.79 11.03
N LYS A 186 9.82 -8.74 11.96
CA LYS A 186 10.32 -10.13 11.85
C LYS A 186 9.49 -11.01 10.90
N GLN A 187 8.50 -10.42 10.22
CA GLN A 187 7.62 -11.10 9.27
C GLN A 187 8.11 -10.83 7.84
N ILE A 188 8.79 -11.81 7.25
CA ILE A 188 9.39 -11.71 5.92
C ILE A 188 8.47 -12.37 4.89
N CYS A 189 7.97 -11.58 3.93
CA CYS A 189 7.22 -12.05 2.76
C CYS A 189 8.01 -11.76 1.49
N ARG A 190 8.67 -12.78 0.92
CA ARG A 190 9.56 -12.60 -0.22
C ARG A 190 9.43 -13.67 -1.31
N GLY A 191 9.47 -13.26 -2.58
CA GLY A 191 9.56 -14.19 -3.70
C GLY A 191 8.31 -15.05 -3.93
N ASN A 192 7.20 -14.74 -3.27
CA ASN A 192 5.96 -15.51 -3.37
C ASN A 192 5.18 -15.16 -4.65
N ARG A 193 4.34 -16.08 -5.10
CA ARG A 193 3.51 -15.93 -6.29
C ARG A 193 2.04 -16.04 -5.91
N PHE A 194 1.29 -14.97 -6.09
CA PHE A 194 -0.14 -14.88 -5.84
C PHE A 194 -0.88 -14.90 -7.18
N PHE A 195 -1.69 -15.93 -7.39
CA PHE A 195 -2.49 -16.13 -8.58
C PHE A 195 -3.98 -16.14 -8.23
N TRP A 196 -4.76 -15.41 -9.02
CA TRP A 196 -6.21 -15.52 -8.99
C TRP A 196 -6.74 -15.90 -10.37
N THR A 197 -7.39 -17.06 -10.42
CA THR A 197 -7.96 -17.63 -11.64
C THR A 197 -9.33 -17.02 -11.95
N GLY A 198 -9.92 -17.43 -13.08
CA GLY A 198 -11.30 -17.09 -13.42
C GLY A 198 -12.35 -17.72 -12.48
N ASN A 199 -11.97 -18.75 -11.71
CA ASN A 199 -12.87 -19.43 -10.78
C ASN A 199 -12.93 -18.74 -9.41
N PHE A 200 -12.00 -17.84 -9.10
CA PHE A 200 -12.01 -17.13 -7.83
C PHE A 200 -13.18 -16.13 -7.77
N SER A 201 -14.03 -16.30 -6.76
CA SER A 201 -15.12 -15.39 -6.41
C SER A 201 -14.73 -14.46 -5.26
N GLY A 202 -15.03 -13.17 -5.39
CA GLY A 202 -14.77 -12.17 -4.35
C GLY A 202 -13.54 -11.31 -4.62
N ILE A 203 -13.07 -10.64 -3.57
CA ILE A 203 -11.91 -9.73 -3.58
C ILE A 203 -10.93 -10.23 -2.51
N PRO A 204 -9.74 -10.71 -2.89
CA PRO A 204 -8.77 -11.23 -1.95
C PRO A 204 -8.13 -10.12 -1.12
N PHE A 205 -7.67 -10.48 0.07
CA PHE A 205 -6.96 -9.61 1.01
C PHE A 205 -5.54 -10.09 1.19
N VAL A 206 -4.58 -9.19 1.04
CA VAL A 206 -3.16 -9.44 1.33
C VAL A 206 -2.72 -8.42 2.36
N THR A 207 -2.36 -8.89 3.55
CA THR A 207 -1.93 -8.03 4.66
C THR A 207 -0.53 -8.45 5.12
N ALA A 208 0.44 -7.54 5.02
CA ALA A 208 1.82 -7.72 5.45
C ALA A 208 2.43 -6.34 5.69
N ASN A 209 3.54 -6.24 6.44
CA ASN A 209 4.24 -4.96 6.55
C ASN A 209 5.01 -4.64 5.27
N ARG A 210 5.68 -5.66 4.74
CA ARG A 210 6.57 -5.55 3.60
C ARG A 210 6.48 -6.77 2.71
N ILE A 211 6.47 -6.55 1.41
CA ILE A 211 6.46 -7.59 0.38
C ILE A 211 7.57 -7.31 -0.63
N GLU A 212 8.43 -8.31 -0.83
CA GLU A 212 9.62 -8.18 -1.68
C GLU A 212 9.64 -9.21 -2.80
N SER A 213 9.96 -8.78 -4.03
CA SER A 213 10.18 -9.66 -5.18
C SER A 213 9.04 -10.66 -5.44
N CYS A 214 7.80 -10.31 -5.05
CA CYS A 214 6.64 -11.16 -5.22
C CYS A 214 5.96 -10.90 -6.57
N ILE A 215 5.13 -11.85 -7.01
CA ILE A 215 4.36 -11.76 -8.25
C ILE A 215 2.88 -11.83 -7.92
N PHE A 216 2.07 -10.93 -8.45
CA PHE A 216 0.61 -10.89 -8.33
C PHE A 216 -0.03 -10.93 -9.71
N ILE A 217 -0.86 -11.94 -9.99
CA ILE A 217 -1.46 -12.12 -11.31
C ILE A 217 -2.96 -12.44 -11.24
N GLY A 218 -3.77 -11.67 -11.96
CA GLY A 218 -5.12 -12.06 -12.37
C GLY A 218 -5.09 -12.77 -13.72
N LEU A 219 -5.35 -14.09 -13.77
CA LEU A 219 -5.04 -14.87 -14.98
C LEU A 219 -5.98 -14.62 -16.16
N VAL A 220 -7.28 -14.44 -15.92
CA VAL A 220 -8.31 -14.34 -16.98
C VAL A 220 -8.82 -12.92 -17.15
N ALA A 221 -8.96 -12.18 -16.04
CA ALA A 221 -9.49 -10.83 -16.00
C ALA A 221 -8.78 -10.03 -14.90
N GLN A 222 -8.87 -8.71 -14.99
CA GLN A 222 -8.25 -7.83 -14.01
C GLN A 222 -8.81 -8.11 -12.62
N ARG A 223 -7.97 -8.62 -11.72
CA ARG A 223 -8.38 -9.00 -10.37
C ARG A 223 -8.24 -7.82 -9.43
N GLU A 224 -9.36 -7.34 -8.93
CA GLU A 224 -9.36 -6.44 -7.78
C GLU A 224 -8.85 -7.16 -6.54
N ALA A 225 -7.96 -6.54 -5.77
CA ALA A 225 -7.37 -7.07 -4.54
C ALA A 225 -7.10 -5.96 -3.52
N TYR A 226 -7.37 -6.24 -2.24
CA TYR A 226 -6.98 -5.36 -1.13
C TYR A 226 -5.54 -5.65 -0.72
N LEU A 227 -4.65 -4.69 -0.95
CA LEU A 227 -3.24 -4.77 -0.56
C LEU A 227 -3.01 -3.85 0.63
N ARG A 228 -3.12 -4.41 1.84
CA ARG A 228 -2.84 -3.72 3.11
C ARG A 228 -1.37 -3.93 3.45
N VAL A 229 -0.53 -3.21 2.72
CA VAL A 229 0.93 -3.39 2.74
C VAL A 229 1.59 -2.02 2.75
N TYR A 230 2.47 -1.77 3.71
CA TYR A 230 3.19 -0.50 3.79
C TYR A 230 4.28 -0.41 2.71
N GLU A 231 4.94 -1.52 2.38
CA GLU A 231 6.05 -1.54 1.43
C GLU A 231 5.96 -2.66 0.38
N HIS A 232 5.99 -2.29 -0.89
CA HIS A 232 6.21 -3.20 -2.02
C HIS A 232 7.54 -2.90 -2.70
N ILE A 233 8.42 -3.89 -2.79
CA ILE A 233 9.75 -3.73 -3.38
C ILE A 233 9.99 -4.81 -4.43
N GLY A 234 10.43 -4.42 -5.63
CA GLY A 234 10.87 -5.38 -6.65
C GLY A 234 9.76 -6.32 -7.18
N SER A 235 8.49 -6.02 -6.90
CA SER A 235 7.38 -6.93 -7.16
C SER A 235 6.76 -6.71 -8.55
N VAL A 236 6.13 -7.75 -9.09
CA VAL A 236 5.48 -7.73 -10.41
C VAL A 236 3.98 -7.90 -10.25
N PHE A 237 3.21 -7.02 -10.88
CA PHE A 237 1.75 -7.03 -10.90
C PHE A 237 1.28 -7.11 -12.34
N SER A 238 0.44 -8.09 -12.65
CA SER A 238 -0.12 -8.28 -13.98
C SER A 238 -1.61 -8.50 -13.90
N ASN A 239 -2.39 -7.65 -14.57
CA ASN A 239 -3.84 -7.75 -14.59
C ASN A 239 -4.43 -7.67 -13.17
N ILE A 240 -3.93 -6.73 -12.35
CA ILE A 240 -4.38 -6.52 -10.97
C ILE A 240 -4.96 -5.12 -10.83
N HIS A 241 -6.13 -5.00 -10.21
CA HIS A 241 -6.63 -3.75 -9.64
C HIS A 241 -6.24 -3.71 -8.16
N ALA A 242 -5.07 -3.15 -7.88
CA ALA A 242 -4.49 -3.05 -6.56
C ALA A 242 -5.14 -1.91 -5.78
N ARG A 243 -5.95 -2.23 -4.78
CA ARG A 243 -6.39 -1.27 -3.76
C ARG A 243 -5.26 -1.11 -2.75
N LEU A 244 -4.54 0.01 -2.86
CA LEU A 244 -3.39 0.30 -2.03
C LEU A 244 -3.90 0.82 -0.68
N GLU A 245 -3.70 0.06 0.39
CA GLU A 245 -4.22 0.36 1.72
C GLU A 245 -3.15 0.20 2.80
N THR A 246 -3.41 0.75 3.98
CA THR A 246 -2.60 0.53 5.18
C THR A 246 -3.41 -0.24 6.21
N ARG A 247 -2.74 -0.89 7.18
CA ARG A 247 -3.43 -1.70 8.19
C ARG A 247 -4.38 -0.87 9.04
N ASN A 248 -3.96 0.35 9.41
CA ASN A 248 -4.67 1.21 10.34
C ASN A 248 -5.44 2.35 9.64
N GLN A 249 -5.76 2.20 8.35
CA GLN A 249 -6.36 3.26 7.52
C GLN A 249 -7.63 3.92 8.10
N THR A 250 -8.37 3.25 8.99
CA THR A 250 -9.55 3.85 9.66
C THR A 250 -9.18 4.82 10.77
N THR A 251 -8.01 4.67 11.39
CA THR A 251 -7.60 5.39 12.61
C THR A 251 -6.38 6.28 12.41
N LYS A 252 -5.50 5.94 11.47
CA LYS A 252 -4.23 6.65 11.24
C LYS A 252 -4.06 7.08 9.79
N SER A 253 -3.46 8.26 9.64
CA SER A 253 -2.94 8.76 8.37
C SER A 253 -1.56 8.14 8.13
N GLU A 254 -1.43 7.31 7.10
CA GLU A 254 -0.23 6.50 6.85
C GLU A 254 0.13 6.54 5.36
N SER A 255 1.29 5.96 5.02
CA SER A 255 1.79 5.93 3.63
C SER A 255 2.01 4.50 3.14
N VAL A 256 1.92 4.33 1.82
CA VAL A 256 2.32 3.11 1.11
C VAL A 256 3.47 3.46 0.17
N MET A 257 4.54 2.66 0.21
CA MET A 257 5.71 2.82 -0.64
C MET A 257 5.80 1.68 -1.65
N ILE A 258 5.99 2.02 -2.91
CA ILE A 258 6.16 1.10 -4.03
C ILE A 258 7.47 1.46 -4.74
N ARG A 259 8.43 0.54 -4.74
CA ARG A 259 9.74 0.78 -5.34
C ARG A 259 10.20 -0.39 -6.21
N ASP A 260 10.83 -0.10 -7.34
CA ASP A 260 11.38 -1.10 -8.27
C ASP A 260 10.33 -2.12 -8.75
N CYS A 261 9.05 -1.73 -8.77
CA CYS A 261 7.95 -2.62 -9.13
C CYS A 261 7.59 -2.51 -10.62
N LYS A 262 6.99 -3.57 -11.17
CA LYS A 262 6.48 -3.61 -12.54
C LYS A 262 4.99 -3.86 -12.54
N PHE A 263 4.24 -3.06 -13.28
CA PHE A 263 2.79 -3.17 -13.44
C PHE A 263 2.46 -3.35 -14.92
N THR A 264 1.61 -4.31 -15.23
CA THR A 264 1.10 -4.54 -16.60
C THR A 264 -0.41 -4.68 -16.56
N ASN A 265 -1.13 -3.92 -17.39
CA ASN A 265 -2.60 -3.95 -17.46
C ASN A 265 -3.27 -3.85 -16.07
N SER A 266 -2.77 -2.98 -15.21
CA SER A 266 -3.13 -2.93 -13.80
C SER A 266 -3.71 -1.57 -13.40
N ILE A 267 -4.50 -1.53 -12.33
CA ILE A 267 -4.99 -0.27 -11.74
C ILE A 267 -4.37 -0.13 -10.36
N LEU A 268 -3.67 0.97 -10.12
CA LEU A 268 -3.13 1.31 -8.81
C LEU A 268 -4.09 2.32 -8.18
N SER A 269 -4.90 1.86 -7.24
CA SER A 269 -6.00 2.65 -6.68
C SER A 269 -5.68 3.15 -5.28
N ASN A 270 -5.42 4.46 -5.15
CA ASN A 270 -5.45 5.17 -3.88
C ASN A 270 -6.84 5.79 -3.66
N ARG A 271 -7.74 5.03 -3.02
CA ARG A 271 -9.11 5.46 -2.73
C ARG A 271 -9.36 5.61 -1.24
N VAL A 272 -9.90 6.76 -0.83
CA VAL A 272 -10.31 7.08 0.54
C VAL A 272 -11.85 7.10 0.60
N TYR A 273 -12.44 6.29 1.49
CA TYR A 273 -13.88 6.24 1.78
C TYR A 273 -14.08 5.85 3.24
N LEU A 274 -14.50 6.81 4.09
CA LEU A 274 -14.59 6.61 5.54
C LEU A 274 -13.26 6.15 6.17
N MET A 275 -12.15 6.57 5.56
CA MET A 275 -10.78 6.28 5.99
C MET A 275 -10.01 7.59 6.21
N LYS A 276 -8.89 7.53 6.92
CA LYS A 276 -7.93 8.63 7.02
C LYS A 276 -7.19 8.85 5.71
N GLN A 277 -6.61 10.04 5.58
CA GLN A 277 -5.79 10.42 4.44
C GLN A 277 -4.63 9.46 4.26
N ARG A 278 -4.23 9.24 3.01
CA ARG A 278 -3.17 8.30 2.66
C ARG A 278 -2.34 8.82 1.50
N HIS A 279 -1.03 8.72 1.69
CA HIS A 279 -0.06 8.98 0.65
C HIS A 279 0.44 7.68 0.03
N VAL A 280 0.54 7.62 -1.29
CA VAL A 280 1.17 6.52 -2.02
C VAL A 280 2.38 7.08 -2.75
N ASP A 281 3.56 6.56 -2.44
CA ASP A 281 4.81 6.92 -3.11
C ASP A 281 5.28 5.80 -4.03
N ILE A 282 5.29 6.06 -5.33
CA ILE A 282 5.74 5.14 -6.37
C ILE A 282 7.05 5.67 -6.95
N ARG A 283 8.10 4.87 -6.93
CA ARG A 283 9.41 5.28 -7.44
C ARG A 283 10.15 4.16 -8.16
N LEU A 284 11.01 4.52 -9.11
CA LEU A 284 11.86 3.57 -9.84
C LEU A 284 11.07 2.40 -10.46
N SER A 285 9.81 2.63 -10.84
CA SER A 285 8.88 1.58 -11.23
C SER A 285 8.49 1.68 -12.69
N LYS A 286 8.01 0.56 -13.27
CA LYS A 286 7.53 0.51 -14.65
C LYS A 286 6.04 0.22 -14.69
N LEU A 287 5.27 1.08 -15.34
CA LEU A 287 3.83 0.95 -15.52
C LEU A 287 3.53 0.79 -17.02
N THR A 288 3.10 -0.38 -17.45
CA THR A 288 2.68 -0.65 -18.84
C THR A 288 1.18 -0.85 -18.88
N ASP A 289 0.47 -0.01 -19.64
CA ASP A 289 -0.99 0.03 -19.72
C ASP A 289 -1.65 -0.04 -18.35
N SER A 290 -1.06 0.66 -17.39
CA SER A 290 -1.53 0.68 -16.01
C SER A 290 -2.01 2.07 -15.65
N ILE A 291 -3.13 2.11 -14.95
CA ILE A 291 -3.84 3.35 -14.61
C ILE A 291 -3.52 3.74 -13.17
N LEU A 292 -3.15 5.00 -12.99
CA LEU A 292 -3.05 5.64 -11.69
C LEU A 292 -4.45 6.13 -11.29
N LYS A 293 -5.06 5.49 -10.31
CA LYS A 293 -6.40 5.84 -9.84
C LYS A 293 -6.34 6.55 -8.49
N ILE A 294 -6.99 7.69 -8.41
CA ILE A 294 -7.19 8.45 -7.18
C ILE A 294 -8.69 8.60 -6.91
N GLY A 295 -9.10 8.53 -5.65
CA GLY A 295 -10.50 8.74 -5.30
C GLY A 295 -10.70 9.18 -3.86
N ASN A 296 -11.56 10.17 -3.68
CA ASN A 296 -12.17 10.50 -2.39
C ASN A 296 -13.69 10.39 -2.51
N ILE A 297 -14.25 9.40 -1.82
CA ILE A 297 -15.69 9.17 -1.75
C ILE A 297 -16.19 9.63 -0.39
N ASN A 298 -17.14 10.57 -0.37
CA ASN A 298 -17.86 11.03 0.82
C ASN A 298 -16.99 11.29 2.07
N THR A 299 -15.74 11.74 1.90
CA THR A 299 -14.78 11.93 3.01
C THR A 299 -14.05 13.28 2.86
N PRO A 300 -14.78 14.41 2.93
CA PRO A 300 -14.27 15.72 2.52
C PRO A 300 -13.04 16.20 3.28
N ASP A 301 -12.90 15.81 4.56
CA ASP A 301 -11.81 16.23 5.44
C ASP A 301 -10.54 15.37 5.32
N GLN A 302 -10.49 14.47 4.34
CA GLN A 302 -9.35 13.56 4.12
C GLN A 302 -8.90 13.67 2.67
N SER A 303 -7.66 13.28 2.39
CA SER A 303 -7.09 13.36 1.04
C SER A 303 -6.40 12.07 0.65
N ALA A 304 -6.63 11.64 -0.58
CA ALA A 304 -5.79 10.66 -1.25
C ALA A 304 -4.68 11.42 -1.99
N THR A 305 -3.43 11.03 -1.83
CA THR A 305 -2.31 11.65 -2.56
C THR A 305 -1.40 10.58 -3.15
N THR A 306 -0.88 10.82 -4.36
CA THR A 306 0.02 9.85 -5.03
C THR A 306 1.17 10.57 -5.71
N THR A 307 2.40 10.15 -5.44
CA THR A 307 3.60 10.56 -6.18
C THR A 307 4.09 9.41 -7.04
N VAL A 308 4.54 9.73 -8.25
CA VAL A 308 5.26 8.84 -9.15
C VAL A 308 6.54 9.55 -9.55
N THR A 309 7.67 8.97 -9.17
CA THR A 309 9.01 9.57 -9.39
C THR A 309 9.94 8.61 -10.10
N GLU A 310 10.82 9.12 -10.96
CA GLU A 310 11.91 8.33 -11.58
C GLU A 310 11.40 7.01 -12.20
N SER A 311 10.23 7.06 -12.84
CA SER A 311 9.51 5.87 -13.29
C SER A 311 9.32 5.87 -14.80
N GLU A 312 9.08 4.69 -15.36
CA GLU A 312 8.77 4.50 -16.77
C GLU A 312 7.27 4.18 -16.92
N ILE A 313 6.56 4.94 -17.75
CA ILE A 313 5.14 4.76 -18.04
C ILE A 313 4.99 4.50 -19.53
N VAL A 314 4.37 3.38 -19.91
CA VAL A 314 4.17 2.97 -21.31
C VAL A 314 2.69 2.75 -21.56
N LEU A 315 2.10 3.50 -22.49
CA LEU A 315 0.67 3.45 -22.82
C LEU A 315 0.50 2.95 -24.25
N THR A 316 0.14 1.69 -24.42
CA THR A 316 -0.04 1.06 -25.74
C THR A 316 -1.50 0.91 -26.13
N THR A 317 -2.38 0.73 -25.15
CA THR A 317 -3.82 0.56 -25.34
C THR A 317 -4.66 1.55 -24.54
N SER A 318 -4.12 2.06 -23.43
CA SER A 318 -4.83 3.01 -22.56
C SER A 318 -5.02 4.36 -23.25
N SER A 319 -6.23 4.93 -23.16
CA SER A 319 -6.53 6.26 -23.73
C SER A 319 -6.29 7.43 -22.77
N TYR A 320 -5.96 7.12 -21.51
CA TYR A 320 -5.61 8.06 -20.46
C TYR A 320 -4.63 7.41 -19.46
N LEU A 321 -3.98 8.24 -18.65
CA LEU A 321 -3.02 7.79 -17.62
C LEU A 321 -3.65 7.74 -16.22
N ILE A 322 -4.44 8.76 -15.90
CA ILE A 322 -4.98 9.01 -14.58
C ILE A 322 -6.50 8.85 -14.59
N LEU A 323 -7.04 8.16 -13.59
CA LEU A 323 -8.47 8.09 -13.32
C LEU A 323 -8.80 8.74 -11.98
N ASN A 324 -9.58 9.81 -12.01
CA ASN A 324 -10.13 10.43 -10.82
C ASN A 324 -11.56 9.91 -10.54
N GLU A 325 -11.75 9.29 -9.39
CA GLU A 325 -13.04 8.80 -8.89
C GLU A 325 -13.50 9.59 -7.65
N SER A 326 -13.11 10.85 -7.50
CA SER A 326 -13.50 11.65 -6.34
C SER A 326 -14.87 12.30 -6.52
N ASN A 327 -15.79 12.09 -5.58
CA ASN A 327 -17.10 12.75 -5.56
C ASN A 327 -17.19 13.90 -4.53
N SER A 328 -16.20 13.99 -3.64
CA SER A 328 -16.08 14.98 -2.56
C SER A 328 -14.61 15.12 -2.17
N GLY A 329 -14.30 16.09 -1.29
CA GLY A 329 -12.95 16.29 -0.79
C GLY A 329 -11.95 16.67 -1.88
N HIS A 330 -10.67 16.58 -1.53
CA HIS A 330 -9.57 16.94 -2.43
C HIS A 330 -8.49 15.86 -2.39
N GLY A 331 -7.95 15.51 -3.54
CA GLY A 331 -6.77 14.67 -3.68
C GLY A 331 -5.83 15.19 -4.76
N TRP A 332 -4.63 14.64 -4.85
CA TRP A 332 -3.70 14.99 -5.92
C TRP A 332 -2.81 13.85 -6.38
N ILE A 333 -2.42 13.89 -7.65
CA ILE A 333 -1.40 13.02 -8.23
C ILE A 333 -0.27 13.88 -8.80
N GLU A 334 0.97 13.53 -8.46
CA GLU A 334 2.18 14.08 -9.07
C GLU A 334 2.94 12.99 -9.81
N VAL A 335 3.32 13.27 -11.05
CA VAL A 335 4.27 12.49 -11.85
C VAL A 335 5.45 13.40 -12.13
N ASN A 336 6.61 13.06 -11.56
CA ASN A 336 7.80 13.89 -11.61
C ASN A 336 9.01 13.10 -12.09
N ASN A 337 9.90 13.74 -12.85
CA ASN A 337 11.18 13.19 -13.29
C ASN A 337 11.04 11.77 -13.89
N SER A 338 10.03 11.55 -14.73
CA SER A 338 9.66 10.24 -15.26
C SER A 338 9.61 10.26 -16.80
N SER A 339 9.70 9.08 -17.41
CA SER A 339 9.52 8.89 -18.86
C SER A 339 8.12 8.36 -19.14
N ILE A 340 7.40 8.99 -20.06
CA ILE A 340 6.05 8.61 -20.48
C ILE A 340 6.06 8.35 -21.99
N GLN A 341 5.99 7.09 -22.38
CA GLN A 341 5.92 6.66 -23.77
C GLN A 341 4.48 6.34 -24.15
N ILE A 342 3.96 7.00 -25.18
CA ILE A 342 2.62 6.79 -25.73
C ILE A 342 2.74 6.10 -27.08
N ASN A 343 2.26 4.87 -27.16
CA ASN A 343 2.20 4.04 -28.37
C ASN A 343 0.75 3.87 -28.87
N ASN A 344 -0.18 4.68 -28.36
CA ASN A 344 -1.61 4.60 -28.67
C ASN A 344 -2.07 5.86 -29.42
N ALA A 345 -2.45 5.72 -30.69
CA ALA A 345 -3.00 6.83 -31.48
C ALA A 345 -4.36 7.34 -30.95
N ALA A 346 -5.07 6.52 -30.17
CA ALA A 346 -6.33 6.88 -29.53
C ALA A 346 -6.16 7.49 -28.12
N PHE A 347 -4.93 7.82 -27.71
CA PHE A 347 -4.69 8.53 -26.45
C PHE A 347 -5.30 9.94 -26.52
N GLY A 348 -6.27 10.20 -25.64
CA GLY A 348 -7.12 11.39 -25.74
C GLY A 348 -6.79 12.49 -24.74
N TYR A 349 -6.34 12.13 -23.54
CA TYR A 349 -6.10 13.06 -22.44
C TYR A 349 -5.33 12.38 -21.30
N PHE A 350 -4.67 13.13 -20.44
CA PHE A 350 -3.96 12.56 -19.29
C PHE A 350 -4.91 12.09 -18.18
N VAL A 351 -6.04 12.78 -18.00
CA VAL A 351 -6.91 12.59 -16.83
C VAL A 351 -8.36 12.34 -17.25
N ASN A 352 -8.89 11.19 -16.84
CA ASN A 352 -10.30 10.85 -16.93
C ASN A 352 -10.99 11.13 -15.59
N ASN A 353 -12.21 11.70 -15.60
CA ASN A 353 -12.97 11.93 -14.38
C ASN A 353 -14.23 11.06 -14.37
N VAL A 354 -14.52 10.38 -13.26
CA VAL A 354 -15.76 9.60 -13.11
C VAL A 354 -16.93 10.51 -12.72
N TYR A 355 -16.72 11.39 -11.74
CA TYR A 355 -17.76 12.29 -11.21
C TYR A 355 -17.58 13.74 -11.70
N LEU A 356 -18.69 14.48 -11.73
CA LEU A 356 -18.74 15.92 -12.01
C LEU A 356 -18.76 16.73 -10.70
N SER A 357 -17.77 16.50 -9.84
CA SER A 357 -17.66 17.16 -8.53
C SER A 357 -16.54 18.18 -8.56
N ALA A 358 -16.87 19.46 -8.36
CA ALA A 358 -15.94 20.56 -8.58
C ALA A 358 -14.69 20.50 -7.69
N ASN A 359 -13.53 20.84 -8.26
CA ASN A 359 -12.25 21.03 -7.58
C ASN A 359 -11.77 19.83 -6.73
N THR A 360 -12.08 18.61 -7.16
CA THR A 360 -11.77 17.39 -6.40
C THR A 360 -10.36 16.86 -6.61
N VAL A 361 -9.69 17.21 -7.72
CA VAL A 361 -8.34 16.71 -8.01
C VAL A 361 -7.39 17.81 -8.48
N SER A 362 -6.15 17.76 -7.99
CA SER A 362 -5.01 18.47 -8.55
C SER A 362 -4.06 17.50 -9.23
N ILE A 363 -3.52 17.86 -10.39
CA ILE A 363 -2.61 17.01 -11.15
C ILE A 363 -1.32 17.79 -11.39
N PHE A 364 -0.20 17.14 -11.17
CA PHE A 364 1.12 17.72 -11.35
C PHE A 364 1.95 16.83 -12.28
N LEU A 365 2.15 17.25 -13.52
CA LEU A 365 3.12 16.63 -14.42
C LEU A 365 4.34 17.55 -14.45
N LYS A 366 5.47 17.07 -13.94
CA LYS A 366 6.68 17.89 -13.74
C LYS A 366 7.94 17.19 -14.28
N ASN A 367 8.79 17.92 -14.99
CA ASN A 367 10.13 17.45 -15.39
C ASN A 367 10.13 16.07 -16.09
N ASN A 368 9.09 15.74 -16.86
CA ASN A 368 8.97 14.46 -17.54
C ASN A 368 9.41 14.55 -19.00
N GLU A 369 9.86 13.43 -19.55
CA GLU A 369 9.97 13.23 -21.00
C GLU A 369 8.70 12.50 -21.48
N ILE A 370 7.93 13.12 -22.38
CA ILE A 370 6.66 12.59 -22.88
C ILE A 370 6.76 12.43 -24.39
N THR A 371 6.78 11.18 -24.84
CA THR A 371 7.06 10.84 -26.24
C THR A 371 5.92 10.04 -26.85
N TYR A 372 5.39 10.52 -27.97
CA TYR A 372 4.52 9.71 -28.83
C TYR A 372 5.33 9.02 -29.93
N THR A 373 5.15 7.71 -30.13
CA THR A 373 5.99 6.93 -31.04
C THR A 373 5.39 6.69 -32.43
N GLY A 374 4.18 7.19 -32.70
CA GLY A 374 3.56 7.05 -34.01
C GLY A 374 4.26 7.85 -35.10
N ALA A 375 4.00 7.51 -36.36
CA ALA A 375 4.70 8.13 -37.50
C ALA A 375 4.38 9.62 -37.68
N THR A 376 3.19 10.07 -37.27
CA THR A 376 2.76 11.47 -37.34
C THR A 376 2.55 12.02 -35.93
N PRO A 377 2.74 13.33 -35.70
CA PRO A 377 2.52 13.90 -34.38
C PRO A 377 1.12 13.62 -33.83
N LEU A 378 1.03 13.19 -32.57
CA LEU A 378 -0.24 13.03 -31.87
C LEU A 378 -0.80 14.40 -31.50
N VAL A 379 -1.95 14.76 -32.09
CA VAL A 379 -2.68 15.97 -31.72
C VAL A 379 -3.52 15.67 -30.49
N LEU A 380 -3.05 16.12 -29.33
CA LEU A 380 -3.78 15.93 -28.08
C LEU A 380 -4.93 16.95 -28.00
N PRO A 381 -6.20 16.51 -27.99
CA PRO A 381 -7.32 17.44 -28.02
C PRO A 381 -7.45 18.24 -26.73
N ASN A 382 -7.18 17.63 -25.57
CA ASN A 382 -7.30 18.26 -24.25
C ASN A 382 -6.34 17.59 -23.24
N PHE A 383 -5.93 18.32 -22.20
CA PHE A 383 -5.15 17.72 -21.10
C PHE A 383 -5.98 16.76 -20.23
N TYR A 384 -7.30 16.97 -20.15
CA TYR A 384 -8.25 16.21 -19.34
C TYR A 384 -9.62 16.14 -20.02
N GLU A 385 -10.43 15.16 -19.61
CA GLU A 385 -11.80 14.95 -20.12
C GLU A 385 -12.67 16.22 -19.94
N GLN A 386 -13.24 16.72 -21.04
CA GLN A 386 -13.93 18.03 -21.06
C GLN A 386 -15.33 18.03 -20.45
N THR A 387 -16.07 16.93 -20.57
CA THR A 387 -17.44 16.83 -20.04
C THR A 387 -17.49 16.97 -18.51
N LYS A 388 -16.38 16.65 -17.82
CA LYS A 388 -16.25 16.67 -16.36
C LYS A 388 -15.08 17.53 -15.87
N LYS A 389 -14.69 18.54 -16.65
CA LYS A 389 -13.55 19.43 -16.37
C LYS A 389 -13.63 20.20 -15.05
N THR A 390 -14.84 20.41 -14.51
CA THR A 390 -15.01 21.12 -13.23
C THR A 390 -14.34 20.38 -12.08
N SER A 391 -14.13 19.06 -12.21
CA SER A 391 -13.42 18.24 -11.23
C SER A 391 -11.93 18.58 -11.10
N ILE A 392 -11.33 19.14 -12.16
CA ILE A 392 -9.96 19.63 -12.13
C ILE A 392 -9.91 20.94 -11.34
N ARG A 393 -9.21 20.92 -10.21
CA ARG A 393 -8.85 22.10 -9.43
C ARG A 393 -7.68 22.83 -10.07
N VAL A 394 -6.62 22.09 -10.35
CA VAL A 394 -5.44 22.59 -11.06
C VAL A 394 -4.78 21.44 -11.83
N PHE A 395 -4.28 21.74 -13.02
CA PHE A 395 -3.45 20.87 -13.84
C PHE A 395 -2.14 21.62 -14.11
N VAL A 396 -1.08 21.19 -13.43
CA VAL A 396 0.27 21.72 -13.60
C VAL A 396 0.98 20.89 -14.66
N ASN A 397 1.47 21.57 -15.70
CA ASN A 397 2.31 21.03 -16.75
C ASN A 397 3.64 21.79 -16.76
N ALA A 398 4.54 21.46 -15.84
CA ALA A 398 5.75 22.22 -15.62
C ALA A 398 6.99 21.50 -16.14
N ARG A 399 7.77 22.18 -17.00
CA ARG A 399 9.10 21.71 -17.42
C ARG A 399 9.10 20.31 -18.06
N ASN A 400 7.98 19.88 -18.64
CA ASN A 400 7.92 18.63 -19.39
C ASN A 400 8.43 18.84 -20.81
N GLN A 401 9.14 17.84 -21.35
CA GLN A 401 9.56 17.80 -22.74
C GLN A 401 8.59 16.91 -23.52
N TYR A 402 8.03 17.44 -24.61
CA TYR A 402 7.10 16.72 -25.45
C TYR A 402 7.74 16.44 -26.81
N LEU A 403 7.77 15.18 -27.20
CA LEU A 403 8.28 14.74 -28.50
C LEU A 403 7.15 14.15 -29.34
N ASN A 404 7.06 14.61 -30.59
CA ASN A 404 6.09 14.13 -31.59
C ASN A 404 4.63 14.28 -31.13
N MET A 405 4.32 15.37 -30.44
CA MET A 405 2.98 15.71 -29.96
C MET A 405 2.67 17.18 -30.25
N VAL A 406 1.41 17.46 -30.54
CA VAL A 406 0.86 18.82 -30.59
C VAL A 406 -0.06 19.00 -29.40
N LEU A 407 0.26 19.97 -28.54
CA LEU A 407 -0.48 20.21 -27.30
C LEU A 407 -1.64 21.20 -27.49
N PRO A 408 -2.73 21.04 -26.74
CA PRO A 408 -3.82 22.00 -26.73
C PRO A 408 -3.45 23.24 -25.90
N SER A 409 -4.20 24.33 -26.09
CA SER A 409 -4.10 25.49 -25.19
C SER A 409 -4.59 25.14 -23.78
N GLY A 410 -3.92 25.67 -22.76
CA GLY A 410 -4.37 25.56 -21.38
C GLY A 410 -5.68 26.29 -21.11
N GLU A 411 -6.54 25.72 -20.25
CA GLU A 411 -7.77 26.38 -19.80
C GLU A 411 -7.49 27.36 -18.65
N ALA A 412 -7.96 28.60 -18.80
CA ALA A 412 -7.78 29.65 -17.79
C ALA A 412 -8.32 29.24 -16.41
N GLY A 413 -7.52 29.49 -15.37
CA GLY A 413 -7.88 29.20 -13.97
C GLY A 413 -7.75 27.74 -13.55
N ARG A 414 -7.41 26.82 -14.46
CA ARG A 414 -7.15 25.40 -14.15
C ARG A 414 -5.77 24.96 -14.59
N TYR A 415 -5.34 25.40 -15.76
CA TYR A 415 -4.05 25.04 -16.30
C TYR A 415 -2.96 25.99 -15.80
N VAL A 416 -1.80 25.42 -15.46
CA VAL A 416 -0.58 26.14 -15.06
C VAL A 416 0.60 25.49 -15.78
N ASP A 417 1.40 26.25 -16.51
CA ASP A 417 2.55 25.79 -17.30
C ASP A 417 3.91 25.90 -16.58
N TYR A 418 3.88 26.19 -15.29
CA TYR A 418 5.04 26.39 -14.44
C TYR A 418 4.86 25.62 -13.11
N ASP A 419 5.95 25.36 -12.37
CA ASP A 419 5.84 24.68 -11.07
C ASP A 419 5.53 25.70 -9.95
N PRO A 420 4.30 25.76 -9.43
CA PRO A 420 3.92 26.76 -8.43
C PRO A 420 4.71 26.67 -7.11
N ALA A 421 5.39 25.54 -6.85
CA ALA A 421 6.22 25.36 -5.66
C ALA A 421 7.54 26.16 -5.73
N ILE A 422 8.06 26.44 -6.93
CA ILE A 422 9.39 27.05 -7.11
C ILE A 422 9.39 28.27 -8.05
N GLU A 423 8.30 28.52 -8.76
CA GLU A 423 8.15 29.66 -9.68
C GLU A 423 6.69 30.14 -9.78
N GLY A 424 6.49 31.39 -10.19
CA GLY A 424 5.17 31.99 -10.34
C GLY A 424 5.18 33.33 -11.06
N LEU A 425 4.00 33.90 -11.31
CA LEU A 425 3.83 35.20 -11.99
C LEU A 425 3.99 36.41 -11.04
N ALA A 426 4.10 36.15 -9.74
CA ALA A 426 4.23 37.12 -8.66
C ALA A 426 5.14 36.54 -7.57
N PRO A 427 5.73 37.36 -6.68
CA PRO A 427 6.49 36.83 -5.55
C PRO A 427 5.61 35.92 -4.68
N PRO A 428 6.21 34.99 -3.91
CA PRO A 428 5.46 34.09 -3.04
C PRO A 428 4.50 34.84 -2.12
N SER A 429 3.28 34.31 -2.00
CA SER A 429 2.23 34.89 -1.15
C SER A 429 1.94 34.05 0.11
N THR A 430 2.60 32.90 0.25
CA THR A 430 2.40 31.94 1.35
C THR A 430 3.70 31.19 1.64
N GLY A 431 3.76 30.53 2.80
CA GLY A 431 4.89 29.68 3.21
C GLY A 431 5.95 30.46 4.01
N TYR A 432 6.88 29.72 4.60
CA TYR A 432 8.03 30.29 5.31
C TYR A 432 9.26 30.26 4.39
N TRP A 433 9.99 31.37 4.33
CA TRP A 433 11.11 31.57 3.43
C TRP A 433 12.33 32.05 4.22
N PHE A 434 13.48 31.48 3.93
CA PHE A 434 14.77 31.90 4.47
C PHE A 434 15.35 33.02 3.63
N LYS A 435 16.19 33.85 4.25
CA LYS A 435 16.93 34.89 3.54
C LYS A 435 17.87 34.23 2.53
N GLY A 436 17.76 34.63 1.27
CA GLY A 436 18.52 34.06 0.15
C GLY A 436 17.73 33.05 -0.69
N ASP A 437 16.59 32.56 -0.21
CA ASP A 437 15.73 31.68 -1.02
C ASP A 437 15.26 32.42 -2.28
N THR A 438 15.21 31.69 -3.40
CA THR A 438 14.78 32.23 -4.69
C THR A 438 13.44 31.61 -5.13
N TYR A 439 12.65 32.39 -5.84
CA TYR A 439 11.41 31.97 -6.48
C TYR A 439 11.41 32.47 -7.92
N GLY A 440 11.34 31.56 -8.89
CA GLY A 440 11.44 31.91 -10.31
C GLY A 440 10.26 32.75 -10.80
N ASN A 441 10.50 33.64 -11.75
CA ASN A 441 9.45 34.24 -12.55
C ASN A 441 9.03 33.25 -13.63
N ALA A 442 7.77 32.80 -13.60
CA ALA A 442 7.23 31.85 -14.56
C ALA A 442 7.06 32.40 -15.98
N ALA A 443 7.05 33.73 -16.13
CA ALA A 443 6.95 34.41 -17.42
C ALA A 443 8.07 35.46 -17.57
N PRO A 444 9.34 35.03 -17.69
CA PRO A 444 10.45 35.95 -17.87
C PRO A 444 10.35 36.61 -19.26
N VAL A 445 10.50 37.93 -19.31
CA VAL A 445 10.49 38.73 -20.55
C VAL A 445 11.73 39.62 -20.60
N ALA A 446 12.15 40.00 -21.82
CA ALA A 446 13.24 40.98 -21.99
C ALA A 446 12.92 42.30 -21.26
N GLY A 447 13.90 42.86 -20.57
CA GLY A 447 13.73 43.99 -19.65
C GLY A 447 13.11 43.64 -18.29
N GLY A 448 12.69 42.38 -18.09
CA GLY A 448 12.13 41.87 -16.84
C GLY A 448 13.20 41.34 -15.88
N TYR A 449 12.82 40.40 -15.04
CA TYR A 449 13.68 39.75 -14.05
C TYR A 449 13.45 38.24 -14.04
N ALA A 450 14.48 37.48 -13.69
CA ALA A 450 14.42 36.02 -13.66
C ALA A 450 13.58 35.47 -12.49
N GLY A 451 13.36 36.27 -11.44
CA GLY A 451 12.54 35.88 -10.30
C GLY A 451 12.66 36.84 -9.13
N TRP A 452 12.31 36.34 -7.95
CA TRP A 452 12.43 37.05 -6.68
C TRP A 452 13.38 36.34 -5.72
N ILE A 453 14.14 37.11 -4.95
CA ILE A 453 14.96 36.63 -3.85
C ILE A 453 14.41 37.15 -2.53
N CYS A 454 14.32 36.26 -1.54
CA CYS A 454 13.91 36.60 -0.18
C CYS A 454 15.04 37.39 0.51
N THR A 455 14.80 38.66 0.82
CA THR A 455 15.78 39.54 1.49
C THR A 455 15.62 39.57 3.02
N THR A 456 14.43 39.18 3.50
CA THR A 456 14.08 39.12 4.92
C THR A 456 13.38 37.80 5.18
N GLN A 457 13.95 36.95 6.04
CA GLN A 457 13.34 35.66 6.36
C GLN A 457 12.01 35.84 7.10
N GLY A 458 11.05 34.95 6.85
CA GLY A 458 9.73 35.05 7.49
C GLY A 458 8.63 34.31 6.74
N PHE A 459 7.39 34.61 7.09
CA PHE A 459 6.20 34.12 6.38
C PHE A 459 5.86 35.06 5.23
N ALA A 460 5.68 34.50 4.03
CA ALA A 460 5.16 35.24 2.89
C ALA A 460 3.66 35.47 3.06
N SER A 461 3.20 36.70 2.79
CA SER A 461 1.78 37.06 2.78
C SER A 461 1.59 38.25 1.84
N ALA A 462 0.78 38.07 0.80
CA ALA A 462 0.45 39.16 -0.13
C ALA A 462 -0.77 39.99 0.32
N THR A 463 -1.46 39.57 1.38
CA THR A 463 -2.74 40.15 1.80
C THR A 463 -2.52 41.13 2.96
N PRO A 464 -2.48 42.46 2.75
CA PRO A 464 -2.45 43.40 3.86
C PRO A 464 -3.79 43.36 4.63
N TRP A 465 -3.76 43.72 5.92
CA TRP A 465 -5.00 43.97 6.67
C TRP A 465 -5.87 45.01 5.95
N ARG A 466 -7.19 44.79 5.94
CA ARG A 466 -8.19 45.72 5.40
C ARG A 466 -9.34 45.86 6.37
N ALA A 467 -9.87 47.07 6.50
CA ALA A 467 -11.03 47.36 7.34
C ALA A 467 -12.29 46.67 6.81
N SER A 468 -13.21 46.32 7.71
CA SER A 468 -14.56 45.81 7.39
C SER A 468 -14.57 44.67 6.37
N THR A 469 -13.57 43.79 6.43
CA THR A 469 -13.35 42.70 5.48
C THR A 469 -13.71 41.38 6.13
N ALA A 470 -14.53 40.57 5.45
CA ALA A 470 -14.86 39.23 5.90
C ALA A 470 -13.64 38.31 5.77
N VAL A 471 -13.35 37.56 6.84
CA VAL A 471 -12.22 36.63 6.94
C VAL A 471 -12.69 35.30 7.51
N ARG A 472 -12.04 34.22 7.11
CA ARG A 472 -12.27 32.86 7.59
C ARG A 472 -11.12 32.43 8.49
N ILE A 473 -11.40 31.49 9.39
CA ILE A 473 -10.36 30.80 10.16
C ILE A 473 -9.28 30.25 9.22
N GLY A 474 -8.02 30.46 9.57
CA GLY A 474 -6.84 30.09 8.78
C GLY A 474 -6.38 31.13 7.76
N ASP A 475 -7.19 32.16 7.46
CA ASP A 475 -6.75 33.25 6.58
C ASP A 475 -5.52 33.95 7.16
N GLN A 476 -4.56 34.32 6.31
CA GLN A 476 -3.35 35.03 6.69
C GLN A 476 -3.32 36.45 6.14
N ILE A 477 -2.92 37.40 6.98
CA ILE A 477 -2.70 38.80 6.60
C ILE A 477 -1.32 39.27 7.02
N ASN A 478 -0.84 40.36 6.42
CA ASN A 478 0.32 41.09 6.91
C ASN A 478 -0.05 42.47 7.47
N ALA A 479 0.62 42.84 8.56
CA ALA A 479 0.51 44.13 9.21
C ALA A 479 1.75 44.41 10.06
N GLY A 480 2.20 45.66 10.17
CA GLY A 480 3.34 46.03 11.04
C GLY A 480 4.64 45.24 10.77
N GLY A 481 4.86 44.78 9.54
CA GLY A 481 6.03 43.96 9.18
C GLY A 481 5.98 42.50 9.64
N ARG A 482 4.80 41.99 10.03
CA ARG A 482 4.55 40.64 10.53
C ARG A 482 3.33 40.00 9.85
N VAL A 483 3.21 38.70 10.00
CA VAL A 483 2.08 37.90 9.49
C VAL A 483 1.22 37.41 10.65
N TYR A 484 -0.09 37.46 10.46
CA TYR A 484 -1.10 37.04 11.43
C TYR A 484 -2.07 36.06 10.78
N GLU A 485 -2.47 35.02 11.52
CA GLU A 485 -3.42 34.00 11.09
C GLU A 485 -4.72 34.13 11.88
N ALA A 486 -5.86 34.09 11.20
CA ALA A 486 -7.18 34.15 11.83
C ALA A 486 -7.47 32.84 12.59
N ARG A 487 -7.79 32.96 13.88
CA ARG A 487 -8.23 31.85 14.75
C ARG A 487 -9.75 31.76 14.86
N THR A 488 -10.47 32.80 14.46
CA THR A 488 -11.94 32.80 14.34
C THR A 488 -12.34 33.45 13.02
N SER A 489 -13.42 32.97 12.40
CA SER A 489 -14.05 33.63 11.26
C SER A 489 -14.83 34.87 11.73
N GLY A 490 -14.90 35.92 10.91
CA GLY A 490 -15.61 37.15 11.25
C GLY A 490 -15.40 38.26 10.23
N THR A 491 -15.68 39.51 10.62
CA THR A 491 -15.42 40.71 9.82
C THR A 491 -14.48 41.61 10.60
N THR A 492 -13.34 41.99 10.00
CA THR A 492 -12.37 42.89 10.64
C THR A 492 -13.00 44.24 11.04
N GLY A 493 -12.41 44.91 12.02
CA GLY A 493 -12.86 46.21 12.51
C GLY A 493 -12.80 47.30 11.44
N SER A 494 -13.46 48.43 11.71
CA SER A 494 -13.35 49.63 10.87
C SER A 494 -11.97 50.30 10.98
N THR A 495 -11.25 50.06 12.08
CA THR A 495 -9.87 50.52 12.30
C THR A 495 -8.97 49.35 12.67
N GLN A 496 -7.71 49.44 12.27
CA GLN A 496 -6.73 48.40 12.52
C GLN A 496 -6.46 48.24 14.02
N PRO A 497 -6.42 47.01 14.57
CA PRO A 497 -6.10 46.79 15.98
C PRO A 497 -4.60 47.01 16.25
N PRO A 498 -4.20 47.22 17.52
CA PRO A 498 -2.79 47.25 17.88
C PRO A 498 -2.19 45.83 17.77
N TRP A 499 -1.30 45.64 16.80
CA TRP A 499 -0.75 44.31 16.53
C TRP A 499 0.29 43.87 17.57
N PRO A 500 0.18 42.63 18.10
CA PRO A 500 1.20 42.08 18.97
C PRO A 500 2.47 41.79 18.16
N ASN A 501 3.63 42.05 18.78
CA ASN A 501 4.95 41.76 18.21
C ASN A 501 5.67 40.60 18.93
N THR A 502 5.00 39.97 19.90
CA THR A 502 5.47 38.78 20.60
C THR A 502 5.04 37.54 19.83
N SER A 503 5.93 36.54 19.81
CA SER A 503 5.65 35.25 19.17
C SER A 503 4.36 34.66 19.72
N ARG A 504 3.45 34.26 18.83
CA ARG A 504 2.14 33.68 19.15
C ARG A 504 1.17 34.60 19.92
N GLY A 505 1.49 35.90 20.04
CA GLY A 505 0.58 36.88 20.64
C GLY A 505 -0.74 36.98 19.88
N THR A 506 -1.85 37.20 20.59
CA THR A 506 -3.18 37.30 19.98
C THR A 506 -3.78 38.70 20.11
N VAL A 507 -4.67 39.07 19.19
CA VAL A 507 -5.43 40.33 19.24
C VAL A 507 -6.84 40.15 18.70
N SER A 508 -7.81 40.82 19.33
CA SER A 508 -9.21 40.85 18.89
C SER A 508 -9.44 42.00 17.92
N ASP A 509 -10.15 41.71 16.83
CA ASP A 509 -10.44 42.60 15.71
C ASP A 509 -11.90 42.41 15.28
N ASN A 510 -12.83 42.99 16.05
CA ASN A 510 -14.27 42.97 15.77
C ASN A 510 -14.88 41.56 15.53
N GLY A 511 -14.53 40.61 16.41
CA GLY A 511 -15.01 39.22 16.33
C GLY A 511 -14.03 38.26 15.64
N VAL A 512 -13.01 38.79 14.96
CA VAL A 512 -11.86 38.02 14.49
C VAL A 512 -10.78 38.02 15.57
N THR A 513 -10.26 36.85 15.93
CA THR A 513 -9.06 36.74 16.76
C THR A 513 -7.88 36.41 15.87
N TRP A 514 -6.89 37.29 15.81
CA TRP A 514 -5.65 37.08 15.07
C TRP A 514 -4.57 36.52 15.99
N GLN A 515 -3.73 35.62 15.47
CA GLN A 515 -2.52 35.16 16.15
C GLN A 515 -1.28 35.47 15.32
N GLU A 516 -0.26 36.05 15.95
CA GLU A 516 1.04 36.32 15.33
C GLU A 516 1.71 35.00 14.92
N SER A 517 2.12 34.95 13.64
CA SER A 517 2.79 33.80 13.04
C SER A 517 4.31 34.02 12.93
N GLY A 518 4.74 35.24 12.59
CA GLY A 518 6.15 35.61 12.51
C GLY A 518 6.40 36.90 11.71
N VAL A 519 7.67 37.19 11.43
CA VAL A 519 8.11 38.31 10.57
C VAL A 519 7.60 38.11 9.13
N LEU A 520 7.26 39.21 8.44
CA LEU A 520 6.89 39.19 7.02
C LEU A 520 8.13 38.95 6.15
N ALA A 521 8.09 37.92 5.31
CA ALA A 521 9.10 37.72 4.29
C ALA A 521 9.04 38.85 3.24
N GLN A 522 10.20 39.40 2.90
CA GLN A 522 10.30 40.44 1.87
C GLN A 522 11.04 39.89 0.66
N PHE A 523 10.48 40.13 -0.52
CA PHE A 523 11.01 39.65 -1.78
C PHE A 523 11.44 40.82 -2.67
N ARG A 524 12.59 40.69 -3.32
CA ARG A 524 13.09 41.66 -4.31
C ARG A 524 13.29 40.94 -5.65
N PRO A 525 12.94 41.58 -6.78
CA PRO A 525 13.34 41.08 -8.09
C PRO A 525 14.86 40.87 -8.16
N TYR A 526 15.32 39.80 -8.81
CA TYR A 526 16.74 39.54 -9.05
C TYR A 526 17.01 39.12 -10.49
N ALA A 527 18.28 39.21 -10.90
CA ALA A 527 18.76 38.86 -12.24
C ALA A 527 17.93 39.53 -13.36
N PRO A 528 18.14 40.85 -13.61
CA PRO A 528 17.47 41.54 -14.70
C PRO A 528 17.81 40.88 -16.04
N ILE A 529 16.82 40.80 -16.92
CA ILE A 529 16.94 40.18 -18.24
C ILE A 529 17.19 41.31 -19.24
N SER A 530 18.39 41.34 -19.84
CA SER A 530 18.80 42.33 -20.83
C SER A 530 18.21 42.07 -22.20
#